data_AF-A0A0T6BIH7-F1
#
_entry.id   AF-A0A0T6BIH7-F1
#
_cell.length_a   1.000
_cell.length_b   1.000
_cell.length_c   1.000
_cell.angle_alpha   90.00
_cell.angle_beta   90.00
_cell.angle_gamma   90.00
#
_symmetry.space_group_name_H-M   'P 1'
#
loop_
_entity.id
_entity.type
_entity.pdbx_description
1 polymer ?
#
loop_
_entity_poly.entity_id
_entity_poly.type
_entity_poly.pdbx_seq_one_letter_code
_entity_poly.pdbx_strand_id
1 'polypeptide(L)'
;MKRLRVVNAETGEDLSTDYTLRHRNQDEAFREQQKQTTDRRDFSNANMSNIHEVYDALTTAQCGYLMLLQCYVDYNGVLVKSSRDKTPMTTADMMSVLQLAKKPRTFYDFLSACTAHDIIREENGIYAVNERYHFKGNFGSQYVVKLYTAKIKKVYSEVKATDIGLIYRMLPFIHYETNALCENPFEKNP
;
A
#
# COMPACT_ATOMS: atom_id res chain seq x y z
N MET A 1 -30.95 -30.96 -14.84
CA MET A 1 -30.07 -30.56 -13.72
C MET A 1 -30.55 -31.27 -12.45
N LYS A 2 -29.74 -32.13 -11.82
CA LYS A 2 -30.09 -32.74 -10.53
C LYS A 2 -29.94 -31.67 -9.43
N ARG A 3 -31.01 -31.35 -8.71
CA ARG A 3 -30.96 -30.50 -7.51
C ARG A 3 -30.63 -31.39 -6.31
N LEU A 4 -29.48 -31.16 -5.69
CA LEU A 4 -29.11 -31.81 -4.45
C LEU A 4 -29.88 -31.15 -3.29
N ARG A 5 -30.33 -31.95 -2.34
CA ARG A 5 -31.05 -31.51 -1.13
C ARG A 5 -30.28 -31.94 0.11
N VAL A 6 -30.38 -31.16 1.17
CA VAL A 6 -29.88 -31.51 2.51
C VAL A 6 -31.03 -32.14 3.26
N VAL A 7 -30.89 -33.42 3.64
CA VAL A 7 -31.93 -34.15 4.37
C VAL A 7 -31.33 -34.71 5.65
N ASN A 8 -32.02 -34.53 6.78
CA ASN A 8 -31.66 -35.18 8.03
C ASN A 8 -31.90 -36.70 7.90
N ALA A 9 -30.86 -37.51 8.07
CA ALA A 9 -30.93 -38.95 7.88
C ALA A 9 -31.75 -39.69 8.95
N GLU A 10 -31.96 -39.08 10.12
CA GLU A 10 -32.69 -39.68 11.24
C GLU A 10 -34.17 -39.26 11.24
N THR A 11 -34.47 -37.99 10.97
CA THR A 11 -35.85 -37.45 11.00
C THR A 11 -36.51 -37.38 9.63
N GLY A 12 -35.73 -37.44 8.54
CA GLY A 12 -36.22 -37.29 7.17
C GLY A 12 -36.56 -35.85 6.77
N GLU A 13 -36.31 -34.87 7.62
CA GLU A 13 -36.61 -33.46 7.37
C GLU A 13 -35.69 -32.85 6.29
N ASP A 14 -36.27 -32.06 5.38
CA ASP A 14 -35.55 -31.32 4.36
C ASP A 14 -35.05 -29.99 4.95
N LEU A 15 -33.74 -29.88 5.10
CA LEU A 15 -33.06 -28.73 5.70
C LEU A 15 -32.40 -27.85 4.64
N SER A 16 -32.76 -28.01 3.37
CA SER A 16 -32.16 -27.27 2.25
C SER A 16 -32.42 -25.75 2.29
N THR A 17 -33.35 -25.28 3.12
CA THR A 17 -33.60 -23.86 3.39
C THR A 17 -32.58 -23.26 4.35
N ASP A 18 -32.05 -24.07 5.28
CA ASP A 18 -31.20 -23.60 6.37
C ASP A 18 -29.72 -23.93 6.14
N TYR A 19 -29.42 -24.92 5.30
CA TYR A 19 -28.07 -25.39 5.04
C TYR A 19 -27.76 -25.45 3.54
N THR A 20 -26.51 -25.18 3.19
CA THR A 20 -26.02 -25.25 1.81
C THR A 20 -24.98 -26.35 1.66
N LEU A 21 -25.06 -27.13 0.57
CA LEU A 21 -24.04 -28.10 0.19
C LEU A 21 -22.92 -27.39 -0.56
N ARG A 22 -21.73 -27.35 0.04
CA ARG A 22 -20.53 -26.84 -0.60
C ARG A 22 -19.59 -27.98 -0.97
N HIS A 23 -18.96 -27.84 -2.14
CA HIS A 23 -17.93 -28.79 -2.55
C HIS A 23 -16.67 -28.57 -1.71
N ARG A 24 -15.95 -29.64 -1.33
CA ARG A 24 -14.74 -29.53 -0.47
C ARG A 24 -13.70 -28.56 -1.04
N ASN A 25 -13.48 -28.57 -2.35
CA ASN A 25 -12.57 -27.63 -3.02
C ASN A 25 -13.00 -26.15 -2.88
N GLN A 26 -14.29 -25.85 -2.76
CA GLN A 26 -14.78 -24.48 -2.52
C GLN A 26 -14.51 -24.05 -1.08
N ASP A 27 -14.65 -24.97 -0.12
CA ASP A 27 -14.31 -24.71 1.29
C ASP A 27 -12.81 -24.53 1.48
N GLU A 28 -11.98 -25.31 0.77
CA GLU A 28 -10.52 -25.15 0.77
C GLU A 28 -10.10 -23.82 0.14
N ALA A 29 -10.62 -23.47 -1.04
CA ALA A 29 -10.36 -22.18 -1.68
C ALA A 29 -10.79 -20.99 -0.80
N PHE A 30 -11.94 -21.10 -0.11
CA PHE A 30 -12.42 -20.09 0.83
C PHE A 30 -11.53 -20.00 2.07
N ARG A 31 -11.05 -21.14 2.61
CA ARG A 31 -10.08 -21.16 3.72
C ARG A 31 -8.72 -20.59 3.31
N GLU A 32 -8.26 -20.84 2.09
CA GLU A 32 -7.03 -20.25 1.56
C GLU A 32 -7.18 -18.74 1.35
N GLN A 33 -8.29 -18.27 0.78
CA GLN A 33 -8.60 -16.84 0.73
C GLN A 33 -8.67 -16.23 2.14
N GLN A 34 -9.30 -16.90 3.11
CA GLN A 34 -9.31 -16.42 4.48
C GLN A 34 -7.90 -16.35 5.09
N LYS A 35 -7.06 -17.36 4.89
CA LYS A 35 -5.65 -17.35 5.32
C LYS A 35 -4.86 -16.21 4.66
N GLN A 36 -5.09 -15.92 3.38
CA GLN A 36 -4.49 -14.76 2.69
C GLN A 36 -5.00 -13.42 3.26
N THR A 37 -6.30 -13.30 3.56
CA THR A 37 -6.86 -12.10 4.24
C THR A 37 -6.44 -11.96 5.71
N THR A 38 -5.93 -13.04 6.31
CA THR A 38 -5.37 -13.04 7.67
C THR A 38 -3.96 -12.46 7.72
N ASP A 39 -3.31 -12.24 6.56
CA ASP A 39 -2.11 -11.40 6.49
C ASP A 39 -2.49 -9.91 6.65
N ARG A 40 -2.87 -9.55 7.87
CA ARG A 40 -3.36 -8.22 8.30
C ARG A 40 -2.27 -7.15 8.32
N ARG A 41 -1.14 -7.37 7.64
CA ARG A 41 -0.04 -6.41 7.58
C ARG A 41 -0.51 -5.20 6.79
N ASP A 42 -0.44 -4.01 7.38
CA ASP A 42 -0.73 -2.76 6.70
C ASP A 42 0.39 -2.48 5.69
N PHE A 43 0.01 -2.28 4.43
CA PHE A 43 0.91 -1.94 3.34
C PHE A 43 0.22 -0.99 2.36
N SER A 44 1.03 -0.31 1.55
CA SER A 44 0.62 0.33 0.32
C SER A 44 1.35 -0.32 -0.85
N ASN A 45 0.98 0.07 -2.07
CA ASN A 45 1.63 -0.36 -3.29
C ASN A 45 2.26 0.86 -3.96
N ALA A 46 3.50 0.71 -4.43
CA ALA A 46 4.14 1.64 -5.35
C ALA A 46 3.97 1.14 -6.79
N ASN A 47 3.53 2.01 -7.70
CA ASN A 47 3.39 1.67 -9.11
C ASN A 47 4.75 1.75 -9.81
N MET A 48 5.30 0.59 -10.19
CA MET A 48 6.64 0.51 -10.77
C MET A 48 6.78 1.28 -12.09
N SER A 49 5.70 1.38 -12.86
CA SER A 49 5.73 2.06 -14.18
C SER A 49 5.84 3.57 -14.05
N ASN A 50 5.26 4.17 -13.00
CA ASN A 50 5.15 5.61 -12.87
C ASN A 50 6.09 6.20 -11.80
N ILE A 51 6.69 5.37 -10.95
CA ILE A 51 7.48 5.84 -9.79
C ILE A 51 8.72 6.66 -10.19
N HIS A 52 9.16 6.57 -11.45
CA HIS A 52 10.28 7.33 -11.97
C HIS A 52 10.02 8.83 -12.01
N GLU A 53 8.80 9.23 -12.36
CA GLU A 53 8.36 10.63 -12.35
C GLU A 53 8.57 11.27 -10.97
N VAL A 54 8.41 10.47 -9.90
CA VAL A 54 8.60 10.94 -8.53
C VAL A 54 10.06 11.17 -8.19
N TYR A 55 10.94 10.22 -8.50
CA TYR A 55 12.35 10.36 -8.13
C TYR A 55 13.15 11.27 -9.07
N ASP A 56 12.61 11.60 -10.24
CA ASP A 56 13.14 12.66 -11.11
C ASP A 56 12.77 14.04 -10.58
N ALA A 57 11.58 14.18 -9.99
CA ALA A 57 11.09 15.44 -9.40
C ALA A 57 11.66 15.73 -8.00
N LEU A 58 11.88 14.69 -7.19
CA LEU A 58 12.27 14.83 -5.79
C LEU A 58 13.74 14.52 -5.58
N THR A 59 14.39 15.25 -4.67
CA THR A 59 15.71 14.87 -4.15
C THR A 59 15.65 13.51 -3.44
N THR A 60 16.78 12.81 -3.31
CA THR A 60 16.83 11.53 -2.60
C THR A 60 16.28 11.62 -1.17
N ALA A 61 16.60 12.67 -0.41
CA ALA A 61 16.03 12.85 0.94
C ALA A 61 14.50 13.01 0.92
N GLN A 62 13.97 13.74 -0.06
CA GLN A 62 12.52 13.92 -0.27
C GLN A 62 11.83 12.61 -0.67
N CYS A 63 12.46 11.77 -1.50
CA CYS A 63 11.98 10.40 -1.74
C CYS A 63 11.90 9.60 -0.43
N GLY A 64 12.86 9.77 0.47
CA GLY A 64 12.82 9.17 1.81
C GLY A 64 11.64 9.65 2.66
N TYR A 65 11.34 10.96 2.62
CA TYR A 65 10.15 11.50 3.29
C TYR A 65 8.87 10.92 2.70
N LEU A 66 8.77 10.84 1.37
CA LEU A 66 7.60 10.25 0.72
C LEU A 66 7.46 8.75 1.04
N MET A 67 8.56 8.00 1.07
CA MET A 67 8.58 6.58 1.44
C MET A 67 7.97 6.36 2.83
N LEU A 68 8.22 7.26 3.79
CA LEU A 68 7.55 7.20 5.09
C LEU A 68 6.10 7.67 5.01
N LEU A 69 5.86 8.83 4.37
CA LEU A 69 4.55 9.48 4.38
C LEU A 69 3.47 8.63 3.70
N GLN A 70 3.81 7.89 2.65
CA GLN A 70 2.86 6.98 1.99
C GLN A 70 2.30 5.91 2.96
N CYS A 71 3.01 5.58 4.04
CA CYS A 71 2.53 4.63 5.05
C CYS A 71 1.25 5.11 5.77
N TYR A 72 0.91 6.40 5.62
CA TYR A 72 -0.25 7.05 6.22
C TYR A 72 -1.39 7.26 5.22
N VAL A 73 -1.25 6.77 3.98
CA VAL A 73 -2.31 6.79 2.98
C VAL A 73 -3.44 5.83 3.38
N ASP A 74 -4.69 6.25 3.20
CA ASP A 74 -5.87 5.40 3.30
C ASP A 74 -6.30 4.81 1.93
N TYR A 75 -7.47 4.18 1.87
CA TYR A 75 -7.96 3.57 0.62
C TYR A 75 -8.41 4.59 -0.43
N ASN A 76 -8.55 5.87 -0.05
CA ASN A 76 -8.93 6.96 -0.95
C ASN A 76 -7.71 7.84 -1.33
N GLY A 77 -6.49 7.43 -0.98
CA GLY A 77 -5.28 8.22 -1.20
C GLY A 77 -5.01 9.28 -0.12
N VAL A 78 -5.92 9.50 0.82
CA VAL A 78 -5.84 10.58 1.82
C VAL A 78 -4.82 10.24 2.90
N LEU A 79 -4.00 11.22 3.27
CA LEU A 79 -3.07 11.11 4.40
C LEU A 79 -3.84 11.23 5.71
N VAL A 80 -3.87 10.14 6.48
CA VAL A 80 -4.59 10.03 7.76
C VAL A 80 -3.65 9.67 8.90
N LYS A 81 -4.03 10.02 10.14
CA LYS A 81 -3.17 9.81 11.32
C LYS A 81 -2.76 8.35 11.52
N SER A 82 -3.65 7.39 11.24
CA SER A 82 -3.32 5.97 11.20
C SER A 82 -4.38 5.12 10.49
N SER A 83 -4.12 3.82 10.33
CA SER A 83 -5.14 2.90 9.81
C SER A 83 -6.35 2.75 10.74
N ARG A 84 -6.23 3.10 12.04
CA ARG A 84 -7.33 3.08 13.02
C ARG A 84 -8.00 4.44 13.19
N ASP A 85 -7.23 5.51 13.05
CA ASP A 85 -7.67 6.90 13.14
C ASP A 85 -7.61 7.54 11.75
N LYS A 86 -8.79 7.62 11.12
CA LYS A 86 -8.97 8.13 9.76
C LYS A 86 -9.09 9.65 9.70
N THR A 87 -8.81 10.37 10.80
CA THR A 87 -8.72 11.83 10.74
C THR A 87 -7.60 12.26 9.78
N PRO A 88 -7.88 13.16 8.82
CA PRO A 88 -6.86 13.71 7.94
C PRO A 88 -5.70 14.35 8.72
N MET A 89 -4.48 14.16 8.22
CA MET A 89 -3.30 14.76 8.82
C MET A 89 -3.24 16.26 8.55
N THR A 90 -2.92 17.03 9.59
CA THR A 90 -2.48 18.42 9.43
C THR A 90 -1.02 18.46 8.98
N THR A 91 -0.54 19.62 8.52
CA THR A 91 0.89 19.85 8.26
C THR A 91 1.75 19.63 9.50
N ALA A 92 1.22 19.94 10.70
CA ALA A 92 1.90 19.67 11.96
C ALA A 92 2.04 18.17 12.23
N ASP A 93 0.99 17.38 11.96
CA ASP A 93 1.06 15.93 12.05
C ASP A 93 2.10 15.36 11.06
N MET A 94 2.11 15.85 9.82
CA MET A 94 3.07 15.43 8.79
C MET A 94 4.52 15.76 9.19
N MET A 95 4.78 16.98 9.67
CA MET A 95 6.09 17.37 10.19
C MET A 95 6.53 16.51 11.37
N SER A 96 5.60 16.14 12.26
CA SER A 96 5.90 15.28 13.40
C SER A 96 6.35 13.89 12.96
N VAL A 97 5.59 13.22 12.08
CA VAL A 97 5.93 11.85 11.63
C VAL A 97 7.22 11.84 10.80
N LEU A 98 7.46 12.88 10.01
CA LEU A 98 8.69 13.02 9.22
C LEU A 98 9.92 13.43 10.07
N GLN A 99 9.73 13.71 11.36
CA GLN A 99 10.77 14.24 12.26
C GLN A 99 11.34 15.60 11.80
N LEU A 100 10.49 16.41 11.18
CA LEU A 100 10.79 17.74 10.64
C LEU A 100 10.15 18.89 11.43
N ALA A 101 9.57 18.62 12.60
CA ALA A 101 8.97 19.66 13.44
C ALA A 101 9.94 20.82 13.78
N LYS A 102 11.24 20.55 13.86
CA LYS A 102 12.30 21.56 14.07
C LYS A 102 12.91 22.10 12.77
N LYS A 103 12.43 21.65 11.60
CA LYS A 103 12.94 21.97 10.26
C LYS A 103 11.78 22.31 9.31
N PRO A 104 10.94 23.32 9.63
CA PRO A 104 9.75 23.64 8.84
C PRO A 104 10.08 23.99 7.39
N ARG A 105 11.21 24.69 7.13
CA ARG A 105 11.65 25.01 5.77
C ARG A 105 11.83 23.75 4.93
N THR A 106 12.54 22.73 5.44
CA THR A 106 12.74 21.45 4.76
C THR A 106 11.41 20.75 4.47
N PHE A 107 10.45 20.83 5.39
CA PHE A 107 9.12 20.26 5.19
C PHE A 107 8.35 20.97 4.07
N TYR A 108 8.31 22.30 4.08
CA TYR A 108 7.59 23.07 3.06
C TYR A 108 8.27 22.99 1.69
N ASP A 109 9.60 22.91 1.64
CA ASP A 109 10.33 22.65 0.39
C ASP A 109 9.95 21.28 -0.20
N PHE A 110 9.84 20.25 0.65
CA PHE A 110 9.34 18.92 0.26
C PHE A 110 7.89 18.96 -0.22
N LEU A 111 6.99 19.55 0.57
CA LEU A 111 5.58 19.58 0.25
C LEU A 111 5.32 20.37 -1.04
N SER A 112 6.01 21.50 -1.23
CA SER A 112 5.93 22.31 -2.44
C SER A 112 6.42 21.55 -3.68
N ALA A 113 7.47 20.75 -3.56
CA ALA A 113 7.92 19.90 -4.67
C ALA A 113 6.86 18.84 -5.00
N CYS A 114 6.28 18.20 -3.98
CA CYS A 114 5.22 17.22 -4.17
C CYS A 114 3.98 17.80 -4.85
N THR A 115 3.54 19.00 -4.45
CA THR A 115 2.34 19.64 -5.04
C THR A 115 2.61 20.16 -6.46
N ALA A 116 3.80 20.72 -6.72
CA ALA A 116 4.17 21.19 -8.05
C ALA A 116 4.21 20.07 -9.10
N HIS A 117 4.50 18.83 -8.68
CA HIS A 117 4.61 17.66 -9.54
C HIS A 117 3.41 16.68 -9.41
N ASP A 118 2.30 17.13 -8.80
CA ASP A 118 1.08 16.33 -8.63
C ASP A 118 1.30 14.98 -7.91
N ILE A 119 2.32 14.90 -7.04
CA ILE A 119 2.64 13.73 -6.20
C ILE A 119 1.74 13.72 -4.97
N ILE A 120 1.52 14.90 -4.38
CA ILE A 120 0.56 15.13 -3.31
C ILE A 120 -0.37 16.25 -3.76
N ARG A 121 -1.68 16.00 -3.68
CA ARG A 121 -2.72 16.99 -3.92
C ARG A 121 -3.22 17.54 -2.59
N GLU A 122 -3.54 18.82 -2.58
CA GLU A 122 -4.16 19.50 -1.45
C GLU A 122 -5.50 20.07 -1.90
N GLU A 123 -6.56 19.75 -1.16
CA GLU A 123 -7.90 20.28 -1.38
C GLU A 123 -8.55 20.55 -0.02
N ASN A 124 -8.92 21.81 0.23
CA ASN A 124 -9.58 22.25 1.47
C ASN A 124 -8.81 21.85 2.75
N GLY A 125 -7.47 21.90 2.72
CA GLY A 125 -6.61 21.50 3.83
C GLY A 125 -6.44 19.99 4.02
N ILE A 126 -7.00 19.17 3.12
CA ILE A 126 -6.86 17.72 3.09
C ILE A 126 -5.81 17.35 2.06
N TYR A 127 -4.84 16.53 2.46
CA TYR A 127 -3.75 16.08 1.61
C TYR A 127 -3.97 14.64 1.16
N ALA A 128 -3.83 14.39 -0.13
CA ALA A 128 -3.93 13.06 -0.73
C ALA A 128 -2.71 12.76 -1.59
N VAL A 129 -2.14 11.56 -1.46
CA VAL A 129 -1.10 11.06 -2.36
C VAL A 129 -1.76 10.60 -3.64
N ASN A 130 -1.17 10.96 -4.78
CA ASN A 130 -1.68 10.58 -6.08
C ASN A 130 -1.54 9.06 -6.30
N GLU A 131 -2.67 8.40 -6.54
CA GLU A 131 -2.76 6.95 -6.77
C GLU A 131 -1.97 6.48 -7.99
N ARG A 132 -1.61 7.39 -8.90
CA ARG A 132 -0.66 7.14 -10.00
C ARG A 132 0.64 6.54 -9.48
N TYR A 133 1.08 6.94 -8.29
CA TYR A 133 2.37 6.57 -7.70
C TYR A 133 2.22 5.60 -6.52
N HIS A 134 1.35 5.92 -5.55
CA HIS A 134 1.15 5.11 -4.34
C HIS A 134 -0.33 4.97 -4.01
N PHE A 135 -0.77 3.77 -3.65
CA PHE A 135 -2.17 3.50 -3.32
C PHE A 135 -2.33 2.33 -2.35
N LYS A 136 -3.49 2.22 -1.71
CA LYS A 136 -3.91 1.04 -0.95
C LYS A 136 -5.02 0.28 -1.67
N GLY A 137 -5.04 -1.04 -1.45
CA GLY A 137 -6.02 -1.92 -2.10
C GLY A 137 -5.59 -2.37 -3.49
N ASN A 138 -6.57 -2.78 -4.29
CA ASN A 138 -6.34 -3.31 -5.62
C ASN A 138 -6.41 -2.17 -6.65
N PHE A 139 -5.44 -2.09 -7.54
CA PHE A 139 -5.42 -1.14 -8.65
C PHE A 139 -5.21 -1.92 -9.94
N GLY A 140 -5.65 -1.38 -11.07
CA GLY A 140 -5.55 -2.04 -12.38
C GLY A 140 -4.11 -2.22 -12.90
N SER A 141 -3.08 -1.85 -12.14
CA SER A 141 -1.68 -2.06 -12.50
C SER A 141 -1.22 -3.45 -12.07
N GLN A 142 -0.71 -4.22 -13.02
CA GLN A 142 -0.13 -5.54 -12.78
C GLN A 142 1.27 -5.50 -12.15
N TYR A 143 1.95 -4.34 -12.16
CA TYR A 143 3.35 -4.21 -11.72
C TYR A 143 3.49 -3.23 -10.55
N VAL A 144 3.54 -3.80 -9.35
CA VAL A 144 3.56 -3.05 -8.11
C VAL A 144 4.58 -3.63 -7.12
N VAL A 145 5.17 -2.76 -6.31
CA VAL A 145 5.95 -3.18 -5.14
C VAL A 145 5.14 -2.93 -3.88
N LYS A 146 4.99 -3.96 -3.05
CA LYS A 146 4.33 -3.85 -1.74
C LYS A 146 5.26 -3.21 -0.71
N LEU A 147 4.81 -2.11 -0.13
CA LEU A 147 5.51 -1.32 0.86
C LEU A 147 4.90 -1.55 2.25
N TYR A 148 5.52 -2.43 3.04
CA TYR A 148 5.00 -2.79 4.37
C TYR A 148 5.24 -1.68 5.40
N THR A 149 4.15 -1.07 5.88
CA THR A 149 4.15 0.08 6.80
C THR A 149 5.04 -0.14 8.02
N ALA A 150 4.90 -1.29 8.69
CA ALA A 150 5.65 -1.57 9.92
C ALA A 150 7.17 -1.66 9.70
N LYS A 151 7.60 -2.19 8.55
CA LYS A 151 9.03 -2.32 8.21
C LYS A 151 9.63 -0.98 7.84
N ILE A 152 8.92 -0.19 7.03
CA ILE A 152 9.38 1.14 6.62
C ILE A 152 9.50 2.08 7.83
N LYS A 153 8.47 2.11 8.69
CA LYS A 153 8.52 2.91 9.93
C LYS A 153 9.68 2.54 10.84
N LYS A 154 9.97 1.23 10.96
CA LYS A 154 11.13 0.75 11.72
C LYS A 154 12.43 1.27 11.11
N VAL A 155 12.66 1.05 9.81
CA VAL A 155 13.89 1.49 9.13
C VAL A 155 14.06 3.01 9.24
N TYR A 156 12.98 3.79 9.06
CA TYR A 156 13.02 5.25 9.23
C TYR A 156 13.43 5.72 10.62
N SER A 157 13.14 4.94 11.67
CA SER A 157 13.61 5.28 13.01
C SER A 157 15.11 5.02 13.22
N GLU A 158 15.76 4.27 12.34
CA GLU A 158 17.14 3.79 12.50
C GLU A 158 18.12 4.46 11.53
N VAL A 159 17.67 4.94 10.36
CA VAL A 159 18.54 5.49 9.31
C VAL A 159 18.10 6.89 8.84
N LYS A 160 18.93 7.57 8.05
CA LYS A 160 18.60 8.90 7.53
C LYS A 160 17.61 8.80 6.38
N ALA A 161 16.81 9.86 6.20
CA ALA A 161 15.87 9.96 5.08
C ALA A 161 16.54 9.73 3.71
N THR A 162 17.78 10.20 3.51
CA THR A 162 18.54 9.96 2.27
C THR A 162 18.78 8.48 2.01
N ASP A 163 19.10 7.67 3.02
CA ASP A 163 19.38 6.23 2.84
C ASP A 163 18.11 5.48 2.41
N ILE A 164 16.96 5.87 2.97
CA ILE A 164 15.64 5.34 2.58
C ILE A 164 15.25 5.83 1.18
N GLY A 165 15.62 7.05 0.84
CA GLY A 165 15.46 7.58 -0.50
C GLY A 165 16.20 6.78 -1.57
N LEU A 166 17.35 6.21 -1.24
CA LEU A 166 18.06 5.30 -2.16
C LEU A 166 17.25 4.02 -2.38
N ILE A 167 16.69 3.44 -1.31
CA ILE A 167 15.78 2.29 -1.42
C ILE A 167 14.56 2.63 -2.30
N TYR A 168 14.00 3.83 -2.12
CA TYR A 168 12.88 4.31 -2.94
C TYR A 168 13.22 4.34 -4.44
N ARG A 169 14.42 4.82 -4.79
CA ARG A 169 14.91 4.85 -6.18
C ARG A 169 15.17 3.46 -6.76
N MET A 170 15.34 2.45 -5.92
CA MET A 170 15.52 1.06 -6.35
C MET A 170 14.21 0.33 -6.66
N LEU A 171 13.05 0.87 -6.21
CA LEU A 171 11.74 0.23 -6.40
C LEU A 171 11.41 -0.19 -7.85
N PRO A 172 11.67 0.59 -8.91
CA PRO A 172 11.35 0.15 -10.27
C PRO A 172 12.24 -1.00 -10.75
N PHE A 173 13.38 -1.26 -10.09
CA PHE A 173 14.35 -2.30 -10.46
C PHE A 173 14.13 -3.61 -9.69
N ILE A 174 13.10 -3.69 -8.86
CA ILE A 174 12.74 -4.91 -8.14
C ILE A 174 12.02 -5.84 -9.10
N HIS A 175 12.61 -7.00 -9.38
CA HIS A 175 12.00 -8.04 -10.19
C HIS A 175 10.66 -8.47 -9.59
N TYR A 176 9.61 -8.44 -10.41
CA TYR A 176 8.23 -8.63 -9.95
C TYR A 176 8.01 -9.98 -9.23
N GLU A 177 8.60 -11.07 -9.73
CA GLU A 177 8.42 -12.41 -9.14
C GLU A 177 9.41 -12.72 -8.01
N THR A 178 10.71 -12.45 -8.21
CA THR A 178 11.77 -12.89 -7.29
C THR A 178 12.11 -11.86 -6.22
N ASN A 179 11.65 -10.60 -6.36
CA ASN A 179 12.08 -9.45 -5.56
C ASN A 179 13.59 -9.17 -5.58
N ALA A 180 14.33 -9.71 -6.57
CA ALA A 180 15.74 -9.39 -6.77
C ALA A 180 15.90 -8.02 -7.45
N LEU A 181 17.01 -7.32 -7.21
CA LEU A 181 17.35 -6.13 -7.99
C LEU A 181 17.91 -6.53 -9.35
N CYS A 182 17.35 -5.96 -10.41
CA CYS A 182 17.74 -6.24 -11.79
C CYS A 182 17.46 -5.05 -12.71
N GLU A 183 18.13 -5.02 -13.86
CA GLU A 183 17.91 -3.98 -14.87
C GLU A 183 16.53 -4.11 -15.54
N ASN A 184 16.08 -5.36 -15.81
CA ASN A 184 14.78 -5.64 -16.38
C ASN A 184 13.83 -6.31 -15.35
N PRO A 185 13.02 -5.52 -14.61
CA PRO A 185 12.14 -6.02 -13.56
C PRO A 185 10.98 -6.91 -14.06
N PHE A 186 10.76 -6.97 -15.38
CA PHE A 186 9.65 -7.66 -16.02
C PHE A 186 10.09 -8.88 -16.86
N GLU A 187 11.37 -9.25 -16.76
CA GLU A 187 11.92 -10.41 -17.45
C GLU A 187 11.24 -11.70 -16.96
N LYS A 188 10.66 -12.47 -17.88
CA LYS A 188 9.98 -13.73 -17.53
C LYS A 188 10.93 -14.93 -17.52
N ASN A 189 12.02 -14.84 -18.27
CA ASN A 189 13.02 -15.89 -18.44
C ASN A 189 14.41 -15.22 -18.36
N PRO A 190 14.98 -15.08 -17.16
CA PRO A 190 16.35 -14.61 -16.99
C PRO A 190 17.39 -15.61 -17.54
#